data_AF-A0A0C3BUG9-F1
#
_entry.id   AF-A0A0C3BUG9-F1
#
_cell.length_a   1.000
_cell.length_b   1.000
_cell.length_c   1.000
_cell.angle_alpha   90.00
_cell.angle_beta   90.00
_cell.angle_gamma   90.00
#
_symmetry.space_group_name_H-M   'P 1'
#
loop_
_entity.id
_entity.type
_entity.pdbx_description
1 polymer ?
#
loop_
_entity_poly.entity_id
_entity_poly.type
_entity_poly.pdbx_seq_one_letter_code
_entity_poly.pdbx_strand_id
1 'polypeptide(L)'
;MRARLFPATMTQPTTAFTFRVLQQFHIHHLVSKESAYDFVGSLRRLTDNAFAHSTPDVYPQFKLVMRVWRLLIATKRLGQHLEIDSFLPHRREDNLIVHCPTCPEPHINMEDGFERTPHGNHHSNKYIKNSDPDDISLYDGRAYFPNDAEYRGYVESLANNPPEKTTCNHLAAINKQNRKKFKNMDITGIVNIQCSHVFIKSSVDLQLGEKFSNTDYGVSHAISNTRRRGQELTAQQIAFLAFVDRVLSYDIICGYSIYALDRFEAHFPDETWVKLNQLGGQTRQMNNGHRQDTIIDHHSYWNWSK
;
A
#
# COMPACT_ATOMS: atom_id res chain seq x y z
N MET A 1 -23.47 -0.21 -17.42
CA MET A 1 -22.59 0.37 -18.47
C MET A 1 -22.60 -0.46 -19.76
N ARG A 2 -23.77 -0.69 -20.41
CA ARG A 2 -23.84 -1.60 -21.60
C ARG A 2 -23.03 -1.09 -22.81
N ALA A 3 -22.96 0.22 -23.01
CA ALA A 3 -22.21 0.87 -24.10
C ALA A 3 -20.67 0.86 -23.94
N ARG A 4 -20.10 0.24 -22.88
CA ARG A 4 -18.65 0.27 -22.56
C ARG A 4 -18.05 1.69 -22.44
N LEU A 5 -18.90 2.65 -22.06
CA LEU A 5 -18.53 4.01 -21.67
C LEU A 5 -18.61 4.14 -20.15
N PHE A 6 -17.65 4.87 -19.58
CA PHE A 6 -17.62 5.29 -18.18
C PHE A 6 -17.76 6.82 -18.12
N PRO A 7 -18.76 7.39 -17.44
CA PRO A 7 -19.00 8.83 -17.43
C PRO A 7 -17.97 9.59 -16.57
N ALA A 8 -17.66 10.83 -16.94
CA ALA A 8 -16.82 11.73 -16.14
C ALA A 8 -17.55 12.31 -14.90
N THR A 9 -18.88 12.35 -14.93
CA THR A 9 -19.77 12.91 -13.91
C THR A 9 -21.02 12.05 -13.79
N MET A 10 -21.52 11.83 -12.56
CA MET A 10 -22.60 10.87 -12.32
C MET A 10 -24.01 11.41 -12.61
N THR A 11 -24.24 12.72 -12.43
CA THR A 11 -25.55 13.36 -12.54
C THR A 11 -25.88 13.82 -13.96
N GLN A 12 -24.94 14.49 -14.64
CA GLN A 12 -25.10 14.98 -16.01
C GLN A 12 -23.81 14.72 -16.82
N PRO A 13 -23.68 13.55 -17.47
CA PRO A 13 -22.46 13.15 -18.17
C PRO A 13 -22.34 13.83 -19.55
N THR A 14 -21.58 14.93 -19.62
CA THR A 14 -21.19 15.58 -20.88
C THR A 14 -19.90 15.00 -21.49
N THR A 15 -19.06 14.36 -20.67
CA THR A 15 -17.83 13.65 -21.07
C THR A 15 -17.89 12.21 -20.60
N ALA A 16 -17.41 11.27 -21.42
CA ALA A 16 -17.27 9.86 -21.05
C ALA A 16 -16.03 9.23 -21.70
N PHE A 17 -15.41 8.30 -20.99
CA PHE A 17 -14.22 7.56 -21.44
C PHE A 17 -14.62 6.14 -21.85
N THR A 18 -14.07 5.63 -22.96
CA THR A 18 -14.27 4.22 -23.32
C THR A 18 -13.50 3.31 -22.38
N PHE A 19 -14.05 2.14 -22.06
CA PHE A 19 -13.35 1.12 -21.27
C PHE A 19 -11.97 0.79 -21.88
N ARG A 20 -11.85 0.78 -23.22
CA ARG A 20 -10.57 0.53 -23.92
C ARG A 20 -9.50 1.56 -23.57
N VAL A 21 -9.86 2.85 -23.49
CA VAL A 21 -8.92 3.92 -23.10
C VAL A 21 -8.49 3.77 -21.64
N LEU A 22 -9.43 3.46 -20.75
CA LEU A 22 -9.11 3.22 -19.33
C LEU A 22 -8.21 1.99 -19.13
N GLN A 23 -8.51 0.88 -19.82
CA GLN A 23 -7.68 -0.34 -19.83
C GLN A 23 -6.28 -0.09 -20.41
N GLN A 24 -6.19 0.64 -21.53
CA GLN A 24 -4.93 0.95 -22.18
C GLN A 24 -4.04 1.80 -21.27
N PHE A 25 -4.57 2.88 -20.67
CA PHE A 25 -3.80 3.66 -19.70
C PHE A 25 -3.43 2.85 -18.46
N HIS A 26 -4.31 1.99 -17.96
CA HIS A 26 -4.02 1.13 -16.82
C HIS A 26 -2.75 0.30 -17.09
N ILE A 27 -2.64 -0.29 -18.28
CA ILE A 27 -1.46 -1.07 -18.69
C ILE A 27 -0.21 -0.18 -18.84
N HIS A 28 -0.28 0.94 -19.58
CA HIS A 28 0.88 1.83 -19.77
C HIS A 28 1.39 2.42 -18.45
N HIS A 29 0.48 2.85 -17.57
CA HIS A 29 0.85 3.35 -16.26
C HIS A 29 1.56 2.29 -15.41
N LEU A 30 1.04 1.06 -15.40
CA LEU A 30 1.59 -0.05 -14.63
C LEU A 30 2.95 -0.53 -15.18
N VAL A 31 3.10 -0.59 -16.51
CA VAL A 31 4.28 -1.14 -17.21
C VAL A 31 5.28 -0.04 -17.59
N SER A 32 4.95 0.83 -18.56
CA SER A 32 5.85 1.88 -19.09
C SER A 32 5.95 3.12 -18.21
N LYS A 33 5.25 3.15 -17.07
CA LYS A 33 5.30 4.20 -16.03
C LYS A 33 4.80 5.57 -16.50
N GLU A 34 4.06 5.59 -17.61
CA GLU A 34 3.48 6.79 -18.21
C GLU A 34 2.57 7.54 -17.22
N SER A 35 2.67 8.88 -17.18
CA SER A 35 1.79 9.68 -16.32
C SER A 35 0.43 9.89 -16.98
N ALA A 36 -0.60 10.12 -16.16
CA ALA A 36 -1.93 10.47 -16.67
C ALA A 36 -1.94 11.80 -17.46
N TYR A 37 -0.92 12.66 -17.25
CA TYR A 37 -0.76 13.91 -18.00
C TYR A 37 -0.21 13.63 -19.41
N ASP A 38 0.84 12.82 -19.51
CA ASP A 38 1.47 12.46 -20.79
C ASP A 38 0.50 11.64 -21.66
N PHE A 39 -0.23 10.71 -21.05
CA PHE A 39 -1.23 9.90 -21.76
C PHE A 39 -2.42 10.74 -22.27
N VAL A 40 -2.92 11.71 -21.49
CA VAL A 40 -3.96 12.62 -22.00
C VAL A 40 -3.38 13.59 -23.04
N GLY A 41 -2.12 13.99 -22.91
CA GLY A 41 -1.39 14.75 -23.93
C GLY A 41 -1.25 13.98 -25.24
N SER A 42 -0.99 12.67 -25.19
CA SER A 42 -0.92 11.81 -26.39
C SER A 42 -2.30 11.60 -27.01
N LEU A 43 -3.37 11.42 -26.22
CA LEU A 43 -4.76 11.41 -26.72
C LEU A 43 -5.15 12.73 -27.44
N ARG A 44 -4.76 13.89 -26.89
CA ARG A 44 -4.98 15.20 -27.53
C ARG A 44 -4.24 15.29 -28.86
N ARG A 45 -2.96 14.90 -28.91
CA ARG A 45 -2.16 14.84 -30.15
C ARG A 45 -2.68 13.83 -31.18
N LEU A 46 -3.29 12.73 -30.76
CA LEU A 46 -3.95 11.77 -31.65
C LEU A 46 -5.30 12.29 -32.19
N THR A 47 -5.87 13.33 -31.58
CA THR A 47 -7.08 14.01 -32.04
C THR A 47 -6.73 15.14 -33.01
N ASP A 48 -5.76 15.98 -32.64
CA ASP A 48 -5.12 16.97 -33.51
C ASP A 48 -3.64 17.14 -33.09
N ASN A 49 -2.70 16.77 -33.96
CA ASN A 49 -1.27 16.89 -33.65
C ASN A 49 -0.70 18.29 -33.96
N ALA A 50 -1.38 19.09 -34.79
CA ALA A 50 -0.98 20.47 -35.11
C ALA A 50 -1.44 21.44 -34.02
N PHE A 51 -2.71 21.32 -33.58
CA PHE A 51 -3.33 22.20 -32.60
C PHE A 51 -3.85 21.44 -31.36
N ALA A 52 -3.08 20.48 -30.84
CA ALA A 52 -3.39 19.69 -29.64
C ALA A 52 -3.77 20.53 -28.39
N HIS A 53 -3.35 21.80 -28.34
CA HIS A 53 -3.73 22.76 -27.29
C HIS A 53 -5.20 23.21 -27.41
N SER A 54 -5.73 23.30 -28.64
CA SER A 54 -7.14 23.60 -28.95
C SER A 54 -8.07 22.41 -28.73
N THR A 55 -7.54 21.18 -28.75
CA THR A 55 -8.29 20.01 -28.26
C THR A 55 -8.60 20.18 -26.76
N PRO A 56 -9.86 20.02 -26.31
CA PRO A 56 -10.24 20.17 -24.90
C PRO A 56 -9.41 19.29 -23.95
N ASP A 57 -9.05 19.85 -22.78
CA ASP A 57 -8.31 19.09 -21.78
C ASP A 57 -9.25 18.28 -20.87
N VAL A 58 -9.14 16.96 -20.97
CA VAL A 58 -9.89 16.00 -20.15
C VAL A 58 -9.08 15.45 -18.97
N TYR A 59 -7.85 15.93 -18.74
CA TYR A 59 -6.95 15.44 -17.70
C TYR A 59 -7.52 15.54 -16.27
N PRO A 60 -8.22 16.62 -15.85
CA PRO A 60 -8.83 16.70 -14.52
C PRO A 60 -9.83 15.55 -14.27
N GLN A 61 -10.74 15.32 -15.22
CA GLN A 61 -11.76 14.27 -15.16
C GLN A 61 -11.16 12.88 -15.29
N PHE A 62 -10.16 12.72 -16.16
CA PHE A 62 -9.48 11.45 -16.40
C PHE A 62 -8.78 10.91 -15.14
N LYS A 63 -8.12 11.79 -14.36
CA LYS A 63 -7.55 11.40 -13.05
C LYS A 63 -8.60 10.80 -12.12
N LEU A 64 -9.73 11.49 -11.94
CA LEU A 64 -10.81 11.04 -11.05
C LEU A 64 -11.39 9.70 -11.51
N VAL A 65 -11.74 9.61 -12.80
CA VAL A 65 -12.26 8.37 -13.40
C VAL A 65 -11.27 7.22 -13.27
N MET A 66 -9.96 7.45 -13.44
CA MET A 66 -8.95 6.41 -13.27
C MET A 66 -8.79 5.92 -11.83
N ARG A 67 -8.96 6.79 -10.82
CA ARG A 67 -8.98 6.37 -9.40
C ARG A 67 -10.17 5.43 -9.14
N VAL A 68 -11.37 5.83 -9.57
CA VAL A 68 -12.59 5.00 -9.42
C VAL A 68 -12.48 3.70 -10.23
N TRP A 69 -11.97 3.75 -11.46
CA TRP A 69 -11.76 2.59 -12.32
C TRP A 69 -10.82 1.56 -11.67
N ARG A 70 -9.69 2.00 -11.10
CA ARG A 70 -8.74 1.11 -10.39
C ARG A 70 -9.43 0.38 -9.24
N LEU A 71 -10.16 1.12 -8.39
CA LEU A 71 -10.92 0.53 -7.28
C LEU A 71 -11.92 -0.52 -7.78
N LEU A 72 -12.76 -0.17 -8.76
CA LEU A 72 -13.76 -1.11 -9.33
C LEU A 72 -13.10 -2.36 -9.93
N ILE A 73 -11.93 -2.23 -10.55
CA ILE A 73 -11.16 -3.37 -11.07
C ILE A 73 -10.58 -4.22 -9.92
N ALA A 74 -10.10 -3.62 -8.82
CA ALA A 74 -9.64 -4.35 -7.64
C ALA A 74 -10.79 -5.09 -6.95
N THR A 75 -11.88 -4.41 -6.59
CA THR A 75 -13.10 -4.98 -5.98
C THR A 75 -13.68 -6.12 -6.83
N LYS A 76 -13.66 -5.98 -8.17
CA LYS A 76 -14.06 -7.08 -9.06
C LYS A 76 -13.08 -8.25 -9.06
N ARG A 77 -11.77 -7.99 -9.20
CA ARG A 77 -10.73 -9.04 -9.30
C ARG A 77 -10.63 -9.90 -8.04
N LEU A 78 -10.85 -9.28 -6.88
CA LEU A 78 -10.75 -9.94 -5.57
C LEU A 78 -12.09 -10.50 -5.08
N GLY A 79 -13.16 -10.46 -5.89
CA GLY A 79 -14.42 -11.12 -5.57
C GLY A 79 -15.28 -10.42 -4.52
N GLN A 80 -14.94 -9.21 -4.08
CA GLN A 80 -15.67 -8.50 -3.02
C GLN A 80 -17.14 -8.21 -3.39
N HIS A 81 -17.43 -7.91 -4.66
CA HIS A 81 -18.82 -7.78 -5.15
C HIS A 81 -19.54 -9.15 -5.34
N LEU A 82 -18.90 -10.25 -4.97
CA LEU A 82 -19.43 -11.62 -5.00
C LEU A 82 -19.38 -12.26 -3.59
N GLU A 83 -19.34 -11.44 -2.53
CA GLU A 83 -19.44 -11.86 -1.13
C GLU A 83 -18.35 -12.86 -0.69
N ILE A 84 -17.15 -12.76 -1.28
CA ILE A 84 -16.02 -13.70 -1.07
C ILE A 84 -15.64 -13.90 0.40
N ASP A 85 -15.81 -12.88 1.25
CA ASP A 85 -15.47 -12.92 2.67
C ASP A 85 -16.35 -13.88 3.48
N SER A 86 -17.50 -14.30 2.94
CA SER A 86 -18.33 -15.38 3.50
C SER A 86 -17.71 -16.77 3.31
N PHE A 87 -16.92 -16.94 2.24
CA PHE A 87 -16.18 -18.17 1.93
C PHE A 87 -14.76 -18.16 2.53
N LEU A 88 -14.22 -16.99 2.84
CA LEU A 88 -12.88 -16.79 3.41
C LEU A 88 -12.96 -16.07 4.78
N PRO A 89 -13.69 -16.62 5.78
CA PRO A 89 -13.96 -15.94 7.04
C PRO A 89 -12.71 -15.75 7.93
N HIS A 90 -11.58 -16.36 7.59
CA HIS A 90 -10.31 -16.06 8.25
C HIS A 90 -9.68 -14.76 7.76
N ARG A 91 -10.01 -14.25 6.56
CA ARG A 91 -9.48 -12.97 6.05
C ARG A 91 -10.24 -11.78 6.62
N ARG A 92 -9.58 -10.62 6.63
CA ARG A 92 -10.22 -9.32 6.93
C ARG A 92 -11.34 -9.04 5.93
N GLU A 93 -12.46 -8.53 6.42
CA GLU A 93 -13.59 -8.12 5.59
C GLU A 93 -13.24 -6.93 4.68
N ASP A 94 -13.94 -6.84 3.55
CA ASP A 94 -13.82 -5.80 2.52
C ASP A 94 -12.41 -5.70 1.89
N ASN A 95 -11.56 -6.71 2.13
CA ASN A 95 -10.14 -6.69 1.81
C ASN A 95 -9.83 -6.67 0.32
N LEU A 96 -8.96 -5.73 -0.07
CA LEU A 96 -8.53 -5.45 -1.44
C LEU A 96 -7.03 -5.74 -1.67
N ILE A 97 -6.46 -6.66 -0.88
CA ILE A 97 -5.08 -7.16 -1.05
C ILE A 97 -5.03 -8.42 -1.92
N VAL A 98 -4.05 -8.45 -2.82
CA VAL A 98 -3.69 -9.65 -3.58
C VAL A 98 -2.78 -10.51 -2.70
N HIS A 99 -3.35 -11.52 -2.04
CA HIS A 99 -2.61 -12.49 -1.24
C HIS A 99 -1.64 -13.32 -2.10
N CYS A 100 -0.62 -13.91 -1.44
CA CYS A 100 0.39 -14.70 -2.11
C CYS A 100 -0.01 -16.18 -2.17
N PRO A 101 -0.15 -16.79 -3.36
CA PRO A 101 -0.61 -18.18 -3.50
C PRO A 101 0.41 -19.21 -2.97
N THR A 102 1.66 -18.79 -2.76
CA THR A 102 2.75 -19.61 -2.20
C THR A 102 3.07 -19.23 -0.75
N CYS A 103 2.37 -18.25 -0.14
CA CYS A 103 2.52 -18.02 1.29
C CYS A 103 1.79 -19.09 2.10
N PRO A 104 2.27 -19.37 3.32
CA PRO A 104 1.47 -19.94 4.38
C PRO A 104 0.07 -19.29 4.49
N GLU A 105 -1.00 -20.00 4.14
CA GLU A 105 -2.39 -19.59 4.40
C GLU A 105 -3.23 -20.77 4.94
N PRO A 106 -3.53 -20.80 6.25
CA PRO A 106 -4.35 -21.84 6.88
C PRO A 106 -5.69 -22.01 6.16
N HIS A 107 -6.15 -23.27 6.07
CA HIS A 107 -7.39 -23.68 5.40
C HIS A 107 -7.45 -23.47 3.88
N ILE A 108 -6.41 -22.95 3.22
CA ILE A 108 -6.40 -22.68 1.77
C ILE A 108 -5.40 -23.55 1.00
N ASN A 109 -4.11 -23.49 1.35
CA ASN A 109 -3.04 -24.14 0.58
C ASN A 109 -2.12 -25.03 1.44
N MET A 110 -2.52 -25.36 2.68
CA MET A 110 -1.63 -25.94 3.69
C MET A 110 -2.26 -27.08 4.50
N GLU A 111 -1.43 -28.08 4.80
CA GLU A 111 -1.69 -29.18 5.73
C GLU A 111 -1.23 -28.81 7.15
N ASP A 112 -1.69 -29.52 8.19
CA ASP A 112 -1.26 -29.26 9.58
C ASP A 112 0.26 -29.51 9.77
N GLY A 113 0.95 -28.59 10.45
CA GLY A 113 2.35 -28.75 10.87
C GLY A 113 3.44 -28.31 9.86
N PHE A 114 3.07 -27.61 8.78
CA PHE A 114 4.02 -27.03 7.82
C PHE A 114 4.67 -25.72 8.33
N GLU A 115 5.96 -25.50 8.03
CA GLU A 115 6.73 -24.41 8.66
C GLU A 115 7.90 -23.84 7.78
N ARG A 116 7.81 -22.55 7.31
CA ARG A 116 8.89 -21.50 7.11
C ARG A 116 8.72 -20.55 5.90
N THR A 117 8.76 -19.21 6.08
CA THR A 117 9.10 -18.18 5.03
C THR A 117 9.54 -16.79 5.59
N PRO A 118 10.56 -16.08 5.02
CA PRO A 118 11.10 -14.76 5.48
C PRO A 118 10.63 -13.45 4.75
N HIS A 119 11.04 -12.24 5.25
CA HIS A 119 10.58 -10.86 4.86
C HIS A 119 11.73 -9.73 4.92
N GLY A 120 11.88 -8.64 4.08
CA GLY A 120 12.83 -7.46 4.29
C GLY A 120 13.00 -6.17 3.32
N ASN A 121 13.20 -4.91 3.85
CA ASN A 121 13.20 -3.41 3.42
C ASN A 121 12.55 -2.71 2.11
N HIS A 122 11.54 -1.77 2.18
CA HIS A 122 11.07 -0.75 1.13
C HIS A 122 11.32 0.75 1.50
N HIS A 123 11.27 1.70 0.53
CA HIS A 123 11.34 3.17 0.74
C HIS A 123 10.74 4.04 -0.41
N SER A 124 9.66 4.83 -0.19
CA SER A 124 9.03 5.71 -1.22
C SER A 124 8.50 7.06 -0.69
N ASN A 125 8.88 8.20 -1.31
CA ASN A 125 8.77 9.57 -0.76
C ASN A 125 7.58 10.40 -1.31
N LYS A 126 7.22 11.50 -0.62
CA LYS A 126 6.32 12.60 -1.06
C LYS A 126 6.86 13.96 -0.60
N TYR A 127 6.80 14.97 -1.47
CA TYR A 127 7.06 16.37 -1.08
C TYR A 127 5.84 17.03 -0.43
N ILE A 128 6.06 18.05 0.42
CA ILE A 128 5.00 18.93 0.90
C ILE A 128 4.35 19.64 -0.29
N LYS A 129 3.02 19.64 -0.31
CA LYS A 129 2.20 20.31 -1.34
C LYS A 129 0.98 20.95 -0.67
N ASN A 130 0.56 22.08 -1.22
CA ASN A 130 -0.82 22.53 -1.02
C ASN A 130 -1.73 21.42 -1.58
N SER A 131 -2.38 20.70 -0.68
CA SER A 131 -3.11 19.47 -0.96
C SER A 131 -4.58 19.73 -0.63
N ASP A 132 -5.47 19.25 -1.49
CA ASP A 132 -6.90 19.23 -1.22
C ASP A 132 -7.17 18.37 0.03
N PRO A 133 -7.81 18.91 1.10
CA PRO A 133 -8.17 18.13 2.28
C PRO A 133 -9.02 16.90 1.95
N ASP A 134 -9.83 16.98 0.89
CA ASP A 134 -10.75 15.92 0.47
C ASP A 134 -10.08 14.85 -0.43
N ASP A 135 -8.77 14.96 -0.75
CA ASP A 135 -8.01 13.90 -1.45
C ASP A 135 -7.61 12.75 -0.51
N ILE A 136 -8.62 12.07 0.04
CA ILE A 136 -8.49 10.80 0.78
C ILE A 136 -8.36 9.61 -0.19
N SER A 137 -7.79 8.48 0.26
CA SER A 137 -7.69 7.26 -0.58
C SER A 137 -9.06 6.60 -0.77
N LEU A 138 -9.36 6.14 -2.00
CA LEU A 138 -10.62 5.44 -2.28
C LEU A 138 -10.62 3.99 -1.78
N TYR A 139 -9.45 3.46 -1.41
CA TYR A 139 -9.34 2.15 -0.78
C TYR A 139 -9.66 2.20 0.72
N ASP A 140 -9.51 3.36 1.37
CA ASP A 140 -9.84 3.61 2.78
C ASP A 140 -9.39 2.49 3.74
N GLY A 141 -8.07 2.25 3.81
CA GLY A 141 -7.49 1.22 4.67
C GLY A 141 -7.68 -0.24 4.24
N ARG A 142 -8.60 -0.54 3.32
CA ARG A 142 -8.95 -1.90 2.89
C ARG A 142 -7.88 -2.62 2.05
N ALA A 143 -6.83 -1.91 1.62
CA ALA A 143 -5.74 -2.46 0.82
C ALA A 143 -4.41 -2.45 1.61
N TYR A 144 -3.27 -2.31 0.94
CA TYR A 144 -1.95 -2.39 1.59
C TYR A 144 -1.68 -1.28 2.61
N PHE A 145 -2.17 -0.06 2.40
CA PHE A 145 -2.10 0.98 3.42
C PHE A 145 -3.23 0.81 4.44
N PRO A 146 -2.97 1.05 5.75
CA PRO A 146 -4.02 1.10 6.76
C PRO A 146 -4.91 2.34 6.60
N ASN A 147 -5.96 2.45 7.40
CA ASN A 147 -6.74 3.67 7.46
C ASN A 147 -5.84 4.84 7.93
N ASP A 148 -5.93 5.96 7.20
CA ASP A 148 -5.04 7.11 7.36
C ASP A 148 -5.28 7.85 8.69
N ALA A 149 -6.50 7.83 9.23
CA ALA A 149 -6.82 8.43 10.52
C ALA A 149 -6.33 7.56 11.69
N GLU A 150 -6.54 6.23 11.65
CA GLU A 150 -5.98 5.30 12.65
C GLU A 150 -4.45 5.44 12.73
N TYR A 151 -3.77 5.38 11.58
CA TYR A 151 -2.31 5.44 11.52
C TYR A 151 -1.75 6.79 11.96
N ARG A 152 -2.43 7.91 11.63
CA ARG A 152 -2.06 9.23 12.13
C ARG A 152 -2.17 9.32 13.65
N GLY A 153 -3.29 8.88 14.23
CA GLY A 153 -3.50 8.89 15.68
C GLY A 153 -2.46 8.06 16.44
N TYR A 154 -2.04 6.92 15.88
CA TYR A 154 -0.92 6.13 16.41
C TYR A 154 0.43 6.87 16.33
N VAL A 155 0.76 7.50 15.21
CA VAL A 155 2.04 8.23 15.07
C VAL A 155 2.08 9.46 16.00
N GLU A 156 0.93 10.11 16.23
CA GLU A 156 0.79 11.25 17.12
C GLU A 156 0.86 10.87 18.61
N SER A 157 0.26 9.74 19.03
CA SER A 157 0.36 9.27 20.43
C SER A 157 1.81 8.99 20.85
N LEU A 158 2.65 8.56 19.91
CA LEU A 158 4.07 8.29 20.11
C LEU A 158 4.99 9.52 19.98
N ALA A 159 4.45 10.73 19.78
CA ALA A 159 5.25 11.94 19.60
C ALA A 159 6.11 12.29 20.84
N ASN A 160 5.71 11.83 22.02
CA ASN A 160 6.40 12.07 23.30
C ASN A 160 7.49 11.03 23.63
N ASN A 161 7.59 9.92 22.89
CA ASN A 161 8.53 8.85 23.22
C ASN A 161 9.98 9.26 22.88
N PRO A 162 10.95 8.98 23.77
CA PRO A 162 12.35 9.30 23.52
C PRO A 162 12.87 8.50 22.31
N PRO A 163 13.71 9.09 21.44
CA PRO A 163 14.20 8.39 20.26
C PRO A 163 15.14 7.25 20.65
N GLU A 164 14.69 6.00 20.43
CA GLU A 164 15.51 4.80 20.58
C GLU A 164 16.82 4.93 19.79
N LYS A 165 17.96 4.73 20.47
CA LYS A 165 19.29 4.73 19.87
C LYS A 165 19.79 3.30 19.80
N THR A 166 19.99 2.80 18.58
CA THR A 166 20.56 1.47 18.39
C THR A 166 22.04 1.44 18.77
N THR A 167 22.39 0.51 19.65
CA THR A 167 23.77 0.24 20.13
C THR A 167 24.62 -0.54 19.11
N CYS A 168 24.05 -0.95 17.97
CA CYS A 168 24.77 -1.72 16.95
C CYS A 168 25.82 -0.86 16.22
N ASN A 169 27.10 -1.11 16.52
CA ASN A 169 28.25 -0.41 15.91
C ASN A 169 28.30 -0.51 14.37
N HIS A 170 27.84 -1.61 13.78
CA HIS A 170 27.87 -1.80 12.32
C HIS A 170 26.87 -0.93 11.55
N LEU A 171 25.80 -0.44 12.18
CA LEU A 171 24.69 0.25 11.53
C LEU A 171 24.55 1.71 11.97
N ALA A 172 25.70 2.39 12.11
CA ALA A 172 25.80 3.83 12.35
C ALA A 172 25.09 4.73 11.31
N ALA A 173 24.57 4.17 10.21
CA ALA A 173 23.80 4.86 9.19
C ALA A 173 22.48 5.46 9.70
N ILE A 174 21.76 4.78 10.62
CA ILE A 174 20.51 5.31 11.22
C ILE A 174 20.80 6.52 12.10
N ASN A 175 21.79 6.41 12.99
CA ASN A 175 22.31 7.51 13.81
C ASN A 175 22.90 8.67 12.98
N LYS A 176 23.13 8.48 11.67
CA LYS A 176 23.65 9.47 10.73
C LYS A 176 22.69 9.77 9.56
N GLN A 177 21.39 9.45 9.67
CA GLN A 177 20.42 9.83 8.63
C GLN A 177 20.40 11.36 8.46
N ASN A 178 20.88 11.81 7.30
CA ASN A 178 21.21 13.20 7.05
C ASN A 178 19.92 14.00 6.81
N ARG A 179 19.29 14.49 7.90
CA ARG A 179 17.94 15.11 7.91
C ARG A 179 17.73 16.21 6.86
N LYS A 180 18.80 16.85 6.37
CA LYS A 180 18.79 17.76 5.21
C LYS A 180 18.15 17.14 3.95
N LYS A 181 18.28 15.82 3.73
CA LYS A 181 17.65 15.06 2.62
C LYS A 181 16.12 15.15 2.64
N PHE A 182 15.53 15.30 3.83
CA PHE A 182 14.08 15.30 4.05
C PHE A 182 13.48 16.71 4.14
N LYS A 183 14.27 17.77 3.88
CA LYS A 183 13.74 19.14 3.87
C LYS A 183 12.63 19.27 2.81
N ASN A 184 11.51 19.85 3.22
CA ASN A 184 10.27 20.00 2.43
C ASN A 184 9.63 18.66 1.99
N MET A 185 9.93 17.54 2.65
CA MET A 185 9.19 16.29 2.48
C MET A 185 8.08 16.18 3.53
N ASP A 186 6.91 15.75 3.05
CA ASP A 186 5.72 15.43 3.85
C ASP A 186 5.79 13.98 4.30
N ILE A 187 6.22 13.12 3.37
CA ILE A 187 6.47 11.71 3.60
C ILE A 187 7.89 11.39 3.14
N THR A 188 8.74 11.08 4.10
CA THR A 188 10.19 10.85 3.93
C THR A 188 10.56 9.49 3.36
N GLY A 189 9.61 8.56 3.30
CA GLY A 189 9.76 7.19 2.81
C GLY A 189 8.49 6.37 3.08
N ILE A 190 8.52 5.07 2.78
CA ILE A 190 7.46 4.11 3.08
C ILE A 190 8.13 2.83 3.52
N VAL A 191 7.69 2.24 4.63
CA VAL A 191 8.00 0.85 4.98
C VAL A 191 6.88 -0.02 4.42
N ASN A 192 7.18 -0.88 3.45
CA ASN A 192 6.25 -1.96 3.08
C ASN A 192 6.42 -3.15 4.01
N ILE A 193 5.55 -4.12 3.81
CA ILE A 193 5.60 -5.50 4.27
C ILE A 193 5.49 -6.42 3.06
N GLN A 194 6.27 -7.49 2.96
CA GLN A 194 6.04 -8.55 1.97
C GLN A 194 6.62 -9.90 2.38
N CYS A 195 6.26 -10.95 1.64
CA CYS A 195 6.87 -12.28 1.78
C CYS A 195 8.19 -12.47 1.01
N SER A 196 8.80 -13.64 1.18
CA SER A 196 9.98 -14.14 0.43
C SER A 196 9.72 -14.24 -1.08
N HIS A 197 8.50 -14.61 -1.46
CA HIS A 197 8.00 -14.60 -2.84
C HIS A 197 7.72 -13.18 -3.38
N VAL A 198 8.05 -12.16 -2.59
CA VAL A 198 8.00 -10.74 -2.95
C VAL A 198 6.57 -10.20 -3.13
N PHE A 199 5.57 -10.82 -2.49
CA PHE A 199 4.19 -10.32 -2.46
C PHE A 199 3.98 -9.38 -1.29
N ILE A 200 3.57 -8.15 -1.59
CA ILE A 200 3.34 -7.12 -0.57
C ILE A 200 2.10 -7.47 0.25
N LYS A 201 2.21 -7.36 1.58
CA LYS A 201 1.17 -7.63 2.59
C LYS A 201 0.64 -6.35 3.26
N SER A 202 1.41 -5.25 3.24
CA SER A 202 1.03 -3.93 3.80
C SER A 202 2.07 -2.83 3.43
N SER A 203 1.73 -1.57 3.67
CA SER A 203 2.51 -0.36 3.40
C SER A 203 2.20 0.73 4.44
N VAL A 204 3.22 1.42 4.99
CA VAL A 204 3.03 2.56 5.90
C VAL A 204 3.98 3.72 5.60
N ASP A 205 3.46 4.95 5.71
CA ASP A 205 4.15 6.18 5.38
C ASP A 205 5.10 6.67 6.51
N LEU A 206 6.30 7.13 6.17
CA LEU A 206 7.32 7.61 7.13
C LEU A 206 7.34 9.13 7.25
N GLN A 207 7.03 9.68 8.42
CA GLN A 207 6.91 11.13 8.63
C GLN A 207 8.27 11.84 8.82
N LEU A 208 9.28 11.20 9.43
CA LEU A 208 10.59 11.84 9.67
C LEU A 208 11.75 10.83 9.72
N GLY A 209 12.02 10.18 8.58
CA GLY A 209 12.90 9.03 8.49
C GLY A 209 12.21 7.76 8.98
N GLU A 210 12.95 6.66 8.97
CA GLU A 210 12.45 5.37 9.46
C GLU A 210 12.60 5.28 10.97
N LYS A 211 11.48 5.15 11.71
CA LYS A 211 11.45 4.78 13.12
C LYS A 211 11.03 3.32 13.27
N PHE A 212 11.40 2.71 14.39
CA PHE A 212 10.86 1.40 14.77
C PHE A 212 9.33 1.43 14.87
N SER A 213 8.70 2.47 15.43
CA SER A 213 7.22 2.55 15.48
C SER A 213 6.50 2.51 14.12
N ASN A 214 7.11 3.05 13.06
CA ASN A 214 6.54 2.89 11.71
C ASN A 214 6.63 1.41 11.29
N THR A 215 7.79 0.81 11.52
CA THR A 215 8.05 -0.63 11.49
C THR A 215 7.53 -1.34 12.76
N ASP A 216 6.44 -0.85 13.38
CA ASP A 216 5.65 -1.56 14.39
C ASP A 216 4.15 -1.49 14.02
N TYR A 217 3.68 -0.41 13.36
CA TYR A 217 2.36 -0.41 12.73
C TYR A 217 2.31 -1.25 11.44
N GLY A 218 3.36 -1.18 10.60
CA GLY A 218 3.34 -1.70 9.23
C GLY A 218 2.89 -3.16 9.11
N VAL A 219 3.41 -4.05 9.96
CA VAL A 219 3.06 -5.47 9.99
C VAL A 219 1.86 -5.78 10.87
N SER A 220 1.59 -5.04 11.96
CA SER A 220 0.34 -5.21 12.69
C SER A 220 -0.83 -5.08 11.68
N HIS A 221 -0.74 -4.10 10.78
CA HIS A 221 -1.62 -4.05 9.63
C HIS A 221 -1.53 -5.28 8.70
N ALA A 222 -0.33 -5.72 8.31
CA ALA A 222 -0.14 -6.88 7.41
C ALA A 222 -0.75 -8.20 7.88
N ILE A 223 -0.81 -8.45 9.18
CA ILE A 223 -1.39 -9.68 9.73
C ILE A 223 -2.87 -9.47 10.03
N SER A 224 -3.27 -8.26 10.43
CA SER A 224 -4.68 -7.85 10.42
C SER A 224 -5.32 -7.99 9.03
N ASN A 225 -4.53 -8.09 7.95
CA ASN A 225 -5.00 -8.43 6.60
C ASN A 225 -5.18 -9.94 6.37
N THR A 226 -4.58 -10.79 7.20
CA THR A 226 -4.68 -12.27 7.17
C THR A 226 -5.51 -12.87 8.31
N ARG A 227 -6.11 -12.03 9.18
CA ARG A 227 -7.05 -12.43 10.25
C ARG A 227 -8.25 -11.48 10.31
N ARG A 228 -9.36 -11.87 10.94
CA ARG A 228 -10.43 -10.92 11.32
C ARG A 228 -10.09 -10.23 12.63
N ARG A 229 -10.33 -8.91 12.71
CA ARG A 229 -10.10 -8.08 13.90
C ARG A 229 -11.18 -8.39 14.95
N GLY A 230 -10.79 -8.75 16.17
CA GLY A 230 -11.73 -9.02 17.27
C GLY A 230 -12.26 -10.46 17.37
N GLN A 231 -11.73 -11.41 16.60
CA GLN A 231 -11.97 -12.84 16.79
C GLN A 231 -10.86 -13.44 17.67
N GLU A 232 -11.22 -14.27 18.66
CA GLU A 232 -10.21 -14.96 19.48
C GLU A 232 -9.33 -15.86 18.61
N LEU A 233 -8.01 -15.76 18.78
CA LEU A 233 -7.05 -16.60 18.10
C LEU A 233 -7.08 -18.01 18.69
N THR A 234 -7.39 -19.02 17.87
CA THR A 234 -7.21 -20.42 18.25
C THR A 234 -5.74 -20.72 18.54
N ALA A 235 -5.45 -21.73 19.37
CA ALA A 235 -4.06 -22.11 19.68
C ALA A 235 -3.23 -22.45 18.43
N GLN A 236 -3.85 -23.01 17.38
CA GLN A 236 -3.19 -23.21 16.07
C GLN A 236 -2.87 -21.89 15.37
N GLN A 237 -3.76 -20.89 15.40
CA GLN A 237 -3.51 -19.57 14.83
C GLN A 237 -2.43 -18.81 15.63
N ILE A 238 -2.43 -18.88 16.96
CA ILE A 238 -1.35 -18.30 17.79
C ILE A 238 -0.01 -18.95 17.43
N ALA A 239 0.05 -20.28 17.38
CA ALA A 239 1.26 -21.00 16.99
C ALA A 239 1.71 -20.64 15.58
N PHE A 240 0.79 -20.54 14.62
CA PHE A 240 1.04 -20.15 13.23
C PHE A 240 1.63 -18.74 13.10
N LEU A 241 1.04 -17.73 13.75
CA LEU A 241 1.56 -16.35 13.73
C LEU A 241 2.93 -16.28 14.42
N ALA A 242 3.01 -16.81 15.64
CA ALA A 242 4.25 -16.88 16.41
C ALA A 242 5.32 -17.77 15.76
N PHE A 243 5.01 -18.50 14.68
CA PHE A 243 5.94 -19.27 13.86
C PHE A 243 6.34 -18.53 12.56
N VAL A 244 5.37 -18.13 11.72
CA VAL A 244 5.60 -17.55 10.37
C VAL A 244 6.51 -16.33 10.44
N ASP A 245 6.39 -15.56 11.52
CA ASP A 245 7.06 -14.29 11.68
C ASP A 245 8.47 -14.39 12.28
N ARG A 246 8.95 -15.61 12.60
CA ARG A 246 10.29 -15.85 13.17
C ARG A 246 11.45 -15.57 12.22
N VAL A 247 11.20 -15.22 10.95
CA VAL A 247 12.26 -14.92 9.96
C VAL A 247 12.13 -13.51 9.37
N LEU A 248 11.93 -12.55 10.28
CA LEU A 248 12.11 -11.12 10.09
C LEU A 248 13.53 -10.77 9.59
N SER A 249 13.71 -10.43 8.30
CA SER A 249 14.96 -9.83 7.80
C SER A 249 14.84 -8.30 7.74
N TYR A 250 15.02 -7.68 8.91
CA TYR A 250 15.14 -6.23 9.04
C TYR A 250 16.62 -5.83 8.92
N ASP A 251 16.91 -4.75 8.19
CA ASP A 251 18.28 -4.30 7.92
C ASP A 251 19.02 -3.75 9.15
N ILE A 252 18.30 -3.55 10.26
CA ILE A 252 18.87 -3.40 11.62
C ILE A 252 18.14 -4.33 12.62
N ILE A 253 17.87 -5.58 12.22
CA ILE A 253 17.17 -6.57 13.06
C ILE A 253 17.72 -6.64 14.48
N CYS A 254 19.05 -6.68 14.60
CA CYS A 254 19.78 -6.73 15.87
C CYS A 254 19.60 -5.51 16.78
N GLY A 255 19.09 -4.38 16.28
CA GLY A 255 18.67 -3.23 17.09
C GLY A 255 17.16 -3.19 17.33
N TYR A 256 16.38 -3.62 16.34
CA TYR A 256 14.91 -3.64 16.39
C TYR A 256 14.35 -4.68 17.36
N SER A 257 14.91 -5.89 17.34
CA SER A 257 14.43 -7.05 18.12
C SER A 257 14.63 -6.91 19.63
N ILE A 258 15.42 -5.95 20.10
CA ILE A 258 15.76 -5.79 21.52
C ILE A 258 14.51 -5.44 22.35
N TYR A 259 13.68 -4.52 21.83
CA TYR A 259 12.45 -4.06 22.46
C TYR A 259 11.22 -4.30 21.56
N ALA A 260 11.33 -5.18 20.56
CA ALA A 260 10.22 -5.47 19.67
C ALA A 260 9.04 -6.03 20.46
N LEU A 261 9.23 -7.12 21.22
CA LEU A 261 8.16 -7.73 22.02
C LEU A 261 7.50 -6.73 22.97
N ASP A 262 8.29 -5.94 23.70
CA ASP A 262 7.79 -4.87 24.58
C ASP A 262 6.87 -3.87 23.85
N ARG A 263 7.24 -3.46 22.62
CA ARG A 263 6.42 -2.56 21.78
C ARG A 263 5.20 -3.27 21.18
N PHE A 264 5.26 -4.58 20.96
CA PHE A 264 4.10 -5.38 20.56
C PHE A 264 3.10 -5.52 21.69
N GLU A 265 3.53 -5.97 22.87
CA GLU A 265 2.66 -6.08 24.05
C GLU A 265 2.07 -4.71 24.45
N ALA A 266 2.81 -3.61 24.29
CA ALA A 266 2.34 -2.26 24.64
C ALA A 266 1.40 -1.59 23.59
N HIS A 267 1.41 -2.02 22.32
CA HIS A 267 0.70 -1.30 21.24
C HIS A 267 -0.11 -2.19 20.28
N PHE A 268 0.27 -3.45 20.11
CA PHE A 268 -0.27 -4.39 19.13
C PHE A 268 -0.17 -5.85 19.64
N PRO A 269 -0.86 -6.25 20.73
CA PRO A 269 -0.53 -7.45 21.52
C PRO A 269 -0.68 -8.83 20.83
N ASP A 270 -0.87 -8.90 19.51
CA ASP A 270 -1.22 -10.13 18.78
C ASP A 270 -0.36 -10.47 17.50
N GLU A 271 0.71 -9.73 17.13
CA GLU A 271 1.15 -9.57 15.70
C GLU A 271 2.71 -9.52 15.40
N THR A 272 3.31 -10.17 14.34
CA THR A 272 4.79 -10.09 13.97
C THR A 272 5.33 -10.06 12.43
N TRP A 273 6.66 -9.88 12.10
CA TRP A 273 7.35 -8.90 11.14
C TRP A 273 8.12 -9.36 9.80
N VAL A 274 8.53 -8.67 8.65
CA VAL A 274 8.38 -7.33 7.90
C VAL A 274 9.14 -7.12 6.48
N LYS A 275 8.70 -6.22 5.52
CA LYS A 275 9.35 -5.47 4.32
C LYS A 275 9.80 -5.96 2.86
N LEU A 276 9.88 -5.07 1.78
CA LEU A 276 10.83 -4.95 0.54
C LEU A 276 10.52 -3.85 -0.57
N ASN A 277 11.52 -3.28 -1.34
CA ASN A 277 11.62 -1.99 -2.15
C ASN A 277 11.46 -1.88 -3.72
N GLN A 278 10.77 -0.85 -4.31
CA GLN A 278 11.01 -0.30 -5.71
C GLN A 278 10.36 1.07 -6.15
N LEU A 279 9.22 1.59 -5.63
CA LEU A 279 8.35 2.55 -6.39
C LEU A 279 8.71 4.05 -6.41
N GLY A 280 9.70 4.52 -5.65
CA GLY A 280 9.77 5.91 -5.15
C GLY A 280 10.01 7.09 -6.13
N GLY A 281 9.81 6.93 -7.44
CA GLY A 281 9.99 7.97 -8.47
C GLY A 281 8.73 8.78 -8.79
N GLN A 282 7.72 8.12 -9.39
CA GLN A 282 6.48 8.75 -9.89
C GLN A 282 5.62 9.35 -8.76
N THR A 283 5.60 8.69 -7.60
CA THR A 283 4.74 8.96 -6.45
C THR A 283 5.04 10.27 -5.73
N ARG A 284 6.28 10.79 -5.88
CA ARG A 284 6.77 12.00 -5.17
C ARG A 284 5.96 13.26 -5.42
N GLN A 285 5.27 13.31 -6.55
CA GLN A 285 4.56 14.49 -7.04
C GLN A 285 3.02 14.37 -6.94
N MET A 286 2.50 13.32 -6.32
CA MET A 286 1.06 13.09 -6.13
C MET A 286 0.55 13.67 -4.80
N ASN A 287 -0.76 13.96 -4.74
CA ASN A 287 -1.50 14.26 -3.51
C ASN A 287 -1.74 12.97 -2.69
N ASN A 288 -2.24 13.05 -1.45
CA ASN A 288 -2.22 11.92 -0.50
C ASN A 288 -3.02 10.70 -0.96
N GLY A 289 -4.32 10.83 -1.12
CA GLY A 289 -5.19 9.73 -1.54
C GLY A 289 -4.80 9.19 -2.90
N HIS A 290 -4.55 10.06 -3.87
CA HIS A 290 -4.11 9.64 -5.20
C HIS A 290 -2.74 8.92 -5.21
N ARG A 291 -1.83 9.27 -4.29
CA ARG A 291 -0.55 8.57 -4.09
C ARG A 291 -0.77 7.18 -3.51
N GLN A 292 -1.55 7.04 -2.44
CA GLN A 292 -1.86 5.75 -1.84
C GLN A 292 -2.56 4.83 -2.86
N ASP A 293 -3.62 5.32 -3.52
CA ASP A 293 -4.34 4.58 -4.58
C ASP A 293 -3.42 4.07 -5.69
N THR A 294 -2.43 4.87 -6.10
CA THR A 294 -1.48 4.51 -7.17
C THR A 294 -0.45 3.48 -6.71
N ILE A 295 0.01 3.58 -5.46
CA ILE A 295 0.93 2.59 -4.88
C ILE A 295 0.19 1.25 -4.70
N ILE A 296 -1.07 1.29 -4.25
CA ILE A 296 -1.94 0.11 -4.13
C ILE A 296 -2.17 -0.57 -5.48
N ASP A 297 -2.45 0.21 -6.54
CA ASP A 297 -2.61 -0.32 -7.90
C ASP A 297 -1.34 -1.02 -8.43
N HIS A 298 -0.16 -0.42 -8.20
CA HIS A 298 1.12 -1.06 -8.54
C HIS A 298 1.42 -2.31 -7.71
N HIS A 299 1.14 -2.30 -6.41
CA HIS A 299 1.34 -3.47 -5.53
C HIS A 299 0.41 -4.61 -5.93
N SER A 300 -0.86 -4.33 -6.20
CA SER A 300 -1.81 -5.27 -6.77
C SER A 300 -1.33 -5.86 -8.10
N TYR A 301 -0.90 -5.02 -9.04
CA TYR A 301 -0.40 -5.49 -10.33
C TYR A 301 0.85 -6.37 -10.21
N TRP A 302 1.81 -6.00 -9.37
CA TRP A 302 3.03 -6.76 -9.16
C TRP A 302 2.82 -8.06 -8.39
N ASN A 303 1.85 -8.11 -7.48
CA ASN A 303 1.42 -9.37 -6.87
C ASN A 303 0.69 -10.25 -7.91
N TRP A 304 -0.17 -9.68 -8.76
CA TRP A 304 -0.87 -10.43 -9.83
C TRP A 304 0.01 -10.92 -11.00
N SER A 305 1.25 -10.45 -11.12
CA SER A 305 2.13 -10.73 -12.27
C SER A 305 3.29 -11.68 -11.93
N LYS A 306 3.06 -12.61 -10.99
CA LYS A 306 4.04 -13.56 -10.43
C LYS A 306 3.45 -14.96 -10.37
#